data_AF-A0A524E7K0-F1
#
_entry.id   AF-A0A524E7K0-F1
#
_cell.length_a   1.000
_cell.length_b   1.000
_cell.length_c   1.000
_cell.angle_alpha   90.00
_cell.angle_beta   90.00
_cell.angle_gamma   90.00
#
_symmetry.space_group_name_H-M   'P 1'
#
loop_
_entity.id
_entity.type
_entity.pdbx_description
1 polymer ?
#
loop_
_entity_poly.entity_id
_entity_poly.type
_entity_poly.pdbx_seq_one_letter_code
_entity_poly.pdbx_strand_id
1 'polypeptide(L)'
;MIEKFLVISYFDMIIGPNILYSNSDISNIYGFPDLSKILDFSEEESTFLYSSRKFQTINTTFYMSSDRARGGQDLLMISCLLRVSYFKNELTDIFQYLESKRSILEKFAAELKVLPNFNLLLHYYSENPTLTQFTKYCKENQVDFFSIYDRFFDLIFPESEIRIIT
;
A
#
# COMPACT_ATOMS: atom_id res chain seq x y z
N MET A 1 9.15 -18.94 -5.99
CA MET A 1 8.25 -18.48 -4.90
C MET A 1 8.02 -17.00 -5.10
N ILE A 2 6.77 -16.59 -5.21
CA ILE A 2 6.40 -15.17 -5.37
C ILE A 2 6.22 -14.57 -4.00
N GLU A 3 6.97 -13.51 -3.72
CA GLU A 3 6.80 -12.73 -2.49
C GLU A 3 5.75 -11.65 -2.73
N LYS A 4 4.90 -11.43 -1.73
CA LYS A 4 3.72 -10.56 -1.83
C LYS A 4 3.78 -9.48 -0.77
N PHE A 5 3.54 -8.25 -1.20
CA PHE A 5 3.56 -7.10 -0.32
C PHE A 5 2.31 -6.26 -0.53
N LEU A 6 1.71 -5.82 0.56
CA LEU A 6 0.66 -4.81 0.57
C LEU A 6 1.15 -3.69 1.49
N VAL A 7 1.42 -2.53 0.92
CA VAL A 7 2.04 -1.42 1.62
C VAL A 7 1.11 -0.23 1.58
N ILE A 8 0.95 0.44 2.72
CA ILE A 8 0.27 1.72 2.81
C ILE A 8 1.32 2.76 3.10
N SER A 9 1.41 3.73 2.21
CA SER A 9 2.25 4.92 2.35
C SER A 9 1.39 6.17 2.35
N TYR A 10 1.88 7.22 3.01
CA TYR A 10 1.32 8.55 2.92
C TYR A 10 2.41 9.56 2.57
N PHE A 11 2.05 10.63 1.89
CA PHE A 11 2.96 11.68 1.47
C PHE A 11 2.72 12.93 2.31
N ASP A 12 3.67 13.25 3.18
CA ASP A 12 3.72 14.51 3.90
C ASP A 12 4.52 15.53 3.07
N MET A 13 4.02 16.77 2.95
CA MET A 13 4.66 17.80 2.13
C MET A 13 6.03 18.30 2.65
N ILE A 14 6.39 18.00 3.90
CA ILE A 14 7.64 18.44 4.55
C ILE A 14 8.64 17.27 4.62
N ILE A 15 8.16 16.12 5.11
CA ILE A 15 8.97 14.93 5.38
C ILE A 15 9.10 14.09 4.11
N GLY A 16 8.11 14.16 3.22
CA GLY A 16 7.98 13.32 2.05
C GLY A 16 7.18 12.05 2.35
N PRO A 17 7.33 11.03 1.49
CA PRO A 17 6.60 9.77 1.60
C PRO A 17 7.11 8.93 2.76
N ASN A 18 6.17 8.44 3.55
CA ASN A 18 6.41 7.56 4.67
C ASN A 18 5.59 6.28 4.51
N ILE A 19 6.18 5.15 4.87
CA ILE A 19 5.49 3.87 4.93
C ILE A 19 4.78 3.81 6.28
N LEU A 20 3.45 3.86 6.25
CA LEU A 20 2.62 3.73 7.43
C LEU A 20 2.60 2.27 7.91
N TYR A 21 2.42 1.35 6.98
CA TYR A 21 2.32 -0.08 7.28
C TYR A 21 2.68 -0.97 6.10
N SER A 22 3.23 -2.15 6.38
CA SER A 22 3.50 -3.23 5.43
C SER A 22 3.31 -4.58 6.13
N ASN A 23 2.78 -5.58 5.41
CA ASN A 23 2.65 -6.96 5.91
C ASN A 23 4.00 -7.64 6.16
N SER A 24 5.11 -7.06 5.74
CA SER A 24 6.45 -7.60 5.91
C SER A 24 7.47 -6.49 6.08
N ASP A 25 8.61 -6.78 6.73
CA ASP A 25 9.72 -5.84 6.81
C ASP A 25 10.37 -5.68 5.41
N ILE A 26 10.20 -4.49 4.84
CA ILE A 26 10.70 -4.14 3.50
C ILE A 26 12.05 -3.42 3.53
N SER A 27 12.56 -3.05 4.72
CA SER A 27 13.76 -2.22 4.88
C SER A 27 15.03 -2.86 4.27
N ASN A 28 15.10 -4.18 4.25
CA ASN A 28 16.25 -4.94 3.80
C ASN A 28 16.02 -5.70 2.47
N ILE A 29 14.93 -5.42 1.77
CA ILE A 29 14.61 -6.12 0.52
C ILE A 29 15.37 -5.49 -0.65
N TYR A 30 16.39 -6.19 -1.12
CA TYR A 30 17.19 -5.71 -2.27
C TYR A 30 16.32 -5.47 -3.52
N GLY A 31 16.35 -4.23 -3.99
CA GLY A 31 15.64 -3.78 -5.18
C GLY A 31 14.16 -3.50 -4.96
N PHE A 32 13.71 -3.37 -3.70
CA PHE A 32 12.36 -2.91 -3.39
C PHE A 32 12.11 -1.55 -4.07
N PRO A 33 10.93 -1.33 -4.70
CA PRO A 33 10.66 -0.08 -5.40
C PRO A 33 10.66 1.11 -4.44
N ASP A 34 11.21 2.23 -4.91
CA ASP A 34 11.12 3.51 -4.21
C ASP A 34 9.71 4.07 -4.39
N LEU A 35 8.83 3.83 -3.41
CA LEU A 35 7.42 4.23 -3.45
C LEU A 35 7.25 5.75 -3.62
N SER A 36 8.22 6.53 -3.13
CA SER A 36 8.32 7.97 -3.34
C SER A 36 8.28 8.33 -4.81
N LYS A 37 9.11 7.64 -5.60
CA LYS A 37 9.22 7.88 -7.04
C LYS A 37 8.01 7.34 -7.79
N ILE A 38 7.32 6.34 -7.25
CA ILE A 38 6.09 5.83 -7.85
C ILE A 38 4.97 6.87 -7.77
N LEU A 39 4.89 7.60 -6.64
CA LEU A 39 3.91 8.68 -6.47
C LEU A 39 4.08 9.80 -7.50
N ASP A 40 5.30 10.10 -7.93
CA ASP A 40 5.57 11.13 -8.96
C ASP A 40 4.89 10.83 -10.31
N PHE A 41 4.45 9.59 -10.56
CA PHE A 41 3.75 9.21 -11.79
C PHE A 41 2.24 9.45 -11.74
N SER A 42 1.68 9.87 -10.60
CA SER A 42 0.23 10.08 -10.43
C SER A 42 -0.05 11.47 -9.88
N GLU A 43 -0.51 12.38 -10.75
CA GLU A 43 -0.93 13.73 -10.35
C GLU A 43 -2.33 13.76 -9.72
N GLU A 44 -3.16 12.74 -9.99
CA GLU A 44 -4.55 12.62 -9.52
C GLU A 44 -4.79 11.32 -8.73
N GLU A 45 -5.95 11.22 -8.04
CA GLU A 45 -6.39 9.93 -7.48
C GLU A 45 -6.60 8.94 -8.62
N SER A 46 -5.83 7.86 -8.63
CA SER A 46 -5.94 6.86 -9.66
C SER A 46 -5.45 5.50 -9.19
N THR A 47 -5.82 4.47 -9.94
CA THR A 47 -5.20 3.16 -9.81
C THR A 47 -4.34 2.90 -11.05
N PHE A 48 -3.06 2.55 -10.86
CA PHE A 48 -2.11 2.39 -11.96
C PHE A 48 -1.09 1.31 -11.71
N LEU A 49 -0.63 0.70 -12.81
CA LEU A 49 0.42 -0.31 -12.80
C LEU A 49 1.80 0.35 -12.86
N TYR A 50 2.74 -0.19 -12.10
CA TYR A 50 4.15 0.20 -12.18
C TYR A 50 5.04 -1.04 -12.11
N SER A 51 6.01 -1.11 -13.01
CA SER A 51 6.94 -2.22 -13.13
C SER A 51 8.35 -1.77 -12.81
N SER A 52 9.01 -2.48 -11.90
CA SER A 52 10.44 -2.35 -11.62
C SER A 52 11.13 -3.69 -11.87
N ARG A 53 12.47 -3.70 -11.84
CA ARG A 53 13.30 -4.84 -12.25
C ARG A 53 12.81 -6.21 -11.76
N LYS A 54 12.44 -6.32 -10.49
CA LYS A 54 11.98 -7.58 -9.86
C LYS A 54 10.55 -7.51 -9.33
N PHE A 55 9.88 -6.37 -9.49
CA PHE A 55 8.59 -6.11 -8.88
C PHE A 55 7.57 -5.68 -9.92
N GLN A 56 6.40 -6.28 -9.88
CA GLN A 56 5.21 -5.79 -10.57
C GLN A 56 4.26 -5.26 -9.52
N THR A 57 3.73 -4.06 -9.75
CA THR A 57 2.92 -3.37 -8.76
C THR A 57 1.66 -2.81 -9.38
N ILE A 58 0.58 -2.79 -8.60
CA ILE A 58 -0.58 -1.95 -8.84
C ILE A 58 -0.75 -1.05 -7.61
N ASN A 59 -0.94 0.24 -7.86
CA ASN A 59 -0.94 1.28 -6.85
C ASN A 59 -2.26 2.03 -6.95
N THR A 60 -2.89 2.30 -5.82
CA THR A 60 -4.09 3.14 -5.75
C THR A 60 -3.79 4.34 -4.87
N THR A 61 -3.81 5.53 -5.46
CA THR A 61 -3.62 6.81 -4.77
C THR A 61 -4.97 7.41 -4.40
N PHE A 62 -5.02 8.04 -3.23
CA PHE A 62 -6.24 8.70 -2.74
C PHE A 62 -5.94 9.76 -1.69
N TYR A 63 -6.78 10.79 -1.61
CA TYR A 63 -6.72 11.85 -0.62
C TYR A 63 -7.58 11.55 0.59
N MET A 64 -7.09 11.96 1.75
CA MET A 64 -7.80 11.90 3.02
C MET A 64 -7.82 13.26 3.67
N SER A 65 -8.99 13.69 4.13
CA SER A 65 -9.10 14.93 4.89
C SER A 65 -8.35 14.84 6.22
N SER A 66 -7.58 15.86 6.52
CA SER A 66 -6.72 15.92 7.70
C SER A 66 -6.52 17.36 8.11
N ASP A 67 -6.92 17.69 9.33
CA ASP A 67 -6.70 19.03 9.90
C ASP A 67 -5.21 19.33 10.13
N ARG A 68 -4.36 18.30 10.07
CA ARG A 68 -2.91 18.41 10.20
C ARG A 68 -2.21 18.67 8.87
N ALA A 69 -2.88 18.40 7.75
CA ALA A 69 -2.32 18.60 6.42
C ALA A 69 -2.36 20.09 6.03
N ARG A 70 -1.26 20.61 5.48
CA ARG A 70 -1.16 22.03 5.07
C ARG A 70 -2.18 22.45 3.99
N GLY A 71 -2.69 21.49 3.22
CA GLY A 71 -3.75 21.69 2.22
C GLY A 71 -5.11 21.15 2.66
N GLY A 72 -5.27 20.75 3.93
CA GLY A 72 -6.47 20.09 4.45
C GLY A 72 -6.64 18.63 4.02
N GLN A 73 -5.72 18.11 3.19
CA GLN A 73 -5.72 16.72 2.73
C GLN A 73 -4.31 16.13 2.69
N ASP A 74 -4.22 14.86 3.07
CA ASP A 74 -3.04 14.01 2.91
C ASP A 74 -3.21 13.09 1.70
N LEU A 75 -2.17 12.91 0.91
CA LEU A 75 -2.14 11.93 -0.17
C LEU A 75 -1.65 10.59 0.37
N LEU A 76 -2.42 9.53 0.16
CA LEU A 76 -2.07 8.16 0.51
C LEU A 76 -1.96 7.31 -0.75
N MET A 77 -1.21 6.21 -0.63
CA MET A 77 -1.10 5.19 -1.65
C MET A 77 -1.12 3.80 -1.02
N ILE A 78 -1.98 2.94 -1.56
CA ILE A 78 -1.92 1.50 -1.33
C ILE A 78 -1.13 0.89 -2.49
N SER A 79 -0.03 0.22 -2.21
CA SER A 79 0.79 -0.50 -3.18
C SER A 79 0.67 -2.00 -2.96
N CYS A 80 0.17 -2.71 -3.96
CA CYS A 80 0.22 -4.16 -4.05
C CYS A 80 1.42 -4.54 -4.91
N LEU A 81 2.38 -5.30 -4.36
CA LEU A 81 3.61 -5.67 -5.03
C LEU A 81 3.79 -7.19 -5.07
N LEU A 82 4.20 -7.69 -6.24
CA LEU A 82 4.64 -9.07 -6.44
C LEU A 82 6.11 -9.08 -6.83
N ARG A 83 6.94 -9.79 -6.07
CA ARG A 83 8.32 -10.05 -6.45
C ARG A 83 8.42 -11.34 -7.24
N VAL A 84 8.97 -11.26 -8.45
CA VAL A 84 9.02 -12.38 -9.40
C VAL A 84 10.46 -12.57 -9.88
N SER A 85 10.96 -13.81 -9.82
CA SER A 85 12.38 -14.09 -10.06
C SER A 85 12.77 -14.16 -11.55
N TYR A 86 11.86 -14.51 -12.48
CA TYR A 86 12.15 -14.58 -13.91
C TYR A 86 10.91 -14.37 -14.78
N PHE A 87 10.95 -13.36 -15.65
CA PHE A 87 9.91 -13.09 -16.65
C PHE A 87 10.35 -13.69 -17.99
N LYS A 88 9.90 -14.90 -18.33
CA LYS A 88 10.05 -15.38 -19.72
C LYS A 88 8.72 -15.63 -20.42
N ASN A 89 7.67 -16.10 -19.74
CA ASN A 89 6.37 -16.41 -20.36
C ASN A 89 5.11 -15.93 -19.58
N GLU A 90 5.26 -15.28 -18.42
CA GLU A 90 4.15 -15.04 -17.46
C GLU A 90 3.79 -13.55 -17.26
N LEU A 91 4.43 -12.63 -18.00
CA LEU A 91 4.22 -11.18 -17.79
C LEU A 91 2.77 -10.78 -17.97
N THR A 92 2.13 -11.24 -19.05
CA THR A 92 0.73 -10.91 -19.36
C THR A 92 -0.21 -11.39 -18.24
N ASP A 93 0.03 -12.58 -17.69
CA ASP A 93 -0.80 -13.15 -16.63
C ASP A 93 -0.65 -12.38 -15.32
N ILE A 94 0.57 -11.94 -14.98
CA ILE A 94 0.82 -11.12 -13.78
C ILE A 94 0.19 -9.74 -13.93
N PHE A 95 0.27 -9.12 -15.11
CA PHE A 95 -0.39 -7.85 -15.36
C PHE A 95 -1.90 -7.97 -15.25
N GLN A 96 -2.51 -8.99 -15.88
CA GLN A 96 -3.94 -9.24 -15.79
C GLN A 96 -4.37 -9.56 -14.34
N TYR A 97 -3.56 -10.32 -13.62
CA TYR A 97 -3.78 -10.61 -12.21
C TYR A 97 -3.82 -9.33 -11.38
N LEU A 98 -2.80 -8.47 -11.49
CA LEU A 98 -2.73 -7.22 -10.74
C LEU A 98 -3.87 -6.28 -11.12
N GLU A 99 -4.15 -6.16 -12.42
CA GLU A 99 -5.24 -5.34 -12.93
C GLU A 99 -6.60 -5.80 -12.41
N SER A 100 -6.82 -7.11 -12.26
CA SER A 100 -8.04 -7.66 -11.65
C SER A 100 -8.27 -7.18 -10.21
N LYS A 101 -7.20 -6.75 -9.50
CA LYS A 101 -7.28 -6.27 -8.11
C LYS A 101 -7.65 -4.80 -8.01
N ARG A 102 -7.72 -4.05 -9.12
CA ARG A 102 -8.06 -2.61 -9.15
C ARG A 102 -9.29 -2.27 -8.30
N SER A 103 -10.42 -2.94 -8.56
CA SER A 103 -11.66 -2.66 -7.84
C SER A 103 -11.61 -3.01 -6.34
N ILE A 104 -10.76 -3.96 -5.96
CA ILE A 104 -10.55 -4.33 -4.55
C ILE A 104 -9.75 -3.23 -3.85
N LEU A 105 -8.73 -2.69 -4.51
CA LEU A 105 -7.90 -1.61 -3.98
C LEU A 105 -8.67 -0.29 -3.87
N GLU A 106 -9.52 0.03 -4.85
CA GLU A 106 -10.40 1.20 -4.79
C GLU A 106 -11.40 1.11 -3.63
N LYS A 107 -11.95 -0.09 -3.38
CA LYS A 107 -12.78 -0.35 -2.20
C LYS A 107 -11.98 -0.23 -0.91
N PHE A 108 -10.74 -0.73 -0.89
CA PHE A 108 -9.87 -0.62 0.27
C PHE A 108 -9.58 0.85 0.61
N ALA A 109 -9.22 1.66 -0.40
CA ALA A 109 -9.04 3.10 -0.26
C ALA A 109 -10.30 3.78 0.29
N ALA A 110 -11.48 3.45 -0.25
CA ALA A 110 -12.75 4.00 0.21
C ALA A 110 -13.05 3.65 1.68
N GLU A 111 -12.76 2.42 2.11
CA GLU A 111 -12.94 2.02 3.51
C GLU A 111 -11.94 2.71 4.45
N LEU A 112 -10.69 2.89 4.03
CA LEU A 112 -9.72 3.67 4.80
C LEU A 112 -10.15 5.14 4.94
N LYS A 113 -10.69 5.76 3.88
CA LYS A 113 -11.18 7.15 3.89
C LYS A 113 -12.22 7.41 4.97
N VAL A 114 -13.06 6.42 5.28
CA VAL A 114 -14.14 6.55 6.27
C VAL A 114 -13.83 5.86 7.59
N LEU A 115 -12.64 5.26 7.73
CA LEU A 115 -12.20 4.59 8.96
C LEU A 115 -12.06 5.62 10.09
N PRO A 116 -12.83 5.51 11.18
CA PRO A 116 -12.78 6.48 12.26
C PRO A 116 -11.36 6.64 12.81
N ASN A 117 -10.95 7.90 13.02
CA ASN A 117 -9.66 8.30 13.59
C ASN A 117 -8.42 7.84 12.80
N PHE A 118 -8.55 7.26 11.60
CA PHE A 118 -7.40 6.80 10.83
C PHE A 118 -6.47 7.94 10.42
N ASN A 119 -7.03 9.11 10.10
CA ASN A 119 -6.28 10.33 9.82
C ASN A 119 -5.38 10.78 11.00
N LEU A 120 -5.71 10.40 12.24
CA LEU A 120 -4.89 10.73 13.42
C LEU A 120 -3.60 9.92 13.48
N LEU A 121 -3.57 8.77 12.80
CA LEU A 121 -2.37 7.94 12.67
C LEU A 121 -1.38 8.55 11.69
N LEU A 122 -1.86 9.36 10.75
CA LEU A 122 -1.04 10.14 9.84
C LEU A 122 -0.32 11.22 10.66
N HIS A 123 0.98 11.39 10.41
CA HIS A 123 1.86 12.37 11.06
C HIS A 123 2.21 12.12 12.53
N TYR A 124 1.86 10.98 13.11
CA TYR A 124 2.25 10.74 14.51
C TYR A 124 3.78 10.62 14.63
N TYR A 125 4.41 9.83 13.78
CA TYR A 125 5.87 9.72 13.73
C TYR A 125 6.45 10.51 12.57
N SER A 126 7.65 11.05 12.79
CA SER A 126 8.48 11.66 11.74
C SER A 126 9.21 10.64 10.86
N GLU A 127 9.17 9.36 11.23
CA GLU A 127 9.80 8.24 10.55
C GLU A 127 8.83 7.06 10.46
N ASN A 128 9.16 6.07 9.62
CA ASN A 128 8.37 4.85 9.48
C ASN A 128 8.23 4.12 10.84
N PRO A 129 7.01 3.91 11.35
CA PRO A 129 6.81 3.20 12.61
C PRO A 129 7.18 1.73 12.48
N THR A 130 7.72 1.17 13.56
CA THR A 130 7.76 -0.30 13.73
C THR A 130 6.34 -0.86 13.89
N LEU A 131 6.16 -2.15 13.62
CA LEU A 131 4.87 -2.85 13.82
C LEU A 131 4.32 -2.63 15.24
N THR A 132 5.18 -2.73 16.26
CA THR A 132 4.79 -2.56 17.66
C THR A 132 4.27 -1.15 17.94
N GLN A 133 4.96 -0.14 17.41
CA GLN A 133 4.56 1.26 17.55
C GLN A 133 3.23 1.55 16.84
N PHE A 134 3.09 1.10 15.59
CA PHE A 134 1.87 1.30 14.82
C PHE A 134 0.66 0.57 15.45
N THR A 135 0.87 -0.65 15.95
CA THR A 135 -0.16 -1.42 16.68
C THR A 135 -0.62 -0.68 17.94
N LYS A 136 0.32 -0.09 18.68
CA LYS A 136 0.01 0.69 19.87
C LYS A 136 -0.85 1.91 19.53
N TYR A 137 -0.56 2.63 18.45
CA TYR A 137 -1.39 3.79 18.04
C TYR A 137 -2.78 3.45 17.56
N CYS A 138 -2.93 2.35 16.83
CA CYS A 138 -4.26 1.88 16.46
C CYS A 138 -5.11 1.65 17.73
N LYS A 139 -4.53 1.04 18.77
CA LYS A 139 -5.21 0.82 20.05
C LYS A 139 -5.51 2.12 20.80
N GLU A 140 -4.52 3.01 20.93
CA GLU A 140 -4.69 4.28 21.66
C GLU A 140 -5.72 5.21 21.01
N ASN A 141 -5.86 5.17 19.68
CA ASN A 141 -6.80 6.00 18.91
C ASN A 141 -8.08 5.26 18.51
N GLN A 142 -8.27 4.02 18.98
CA GLN A 142 -9.46 3.19 18.69
C GLN A 142 -9.71 2.99 17.19
N VAL A 143 -8.63 2.78 16.42
CA VAL A 143 -8.69 2.55 14.97
C VAL A 143 -8.67 1.04 14.71
N ASP A 144 -9.73 0.51 14.10
CA ASP A 144 -9.81 -0.90 13.69
C ASP A 144 -9.10 -1.15 12.35
N PHE A 145 -7.81 -0.81 12.31
CA PHE A 145 -7.02 -0.88 11.08
C PHE A 145 -6.77 -2.32 10.62
N PHE A 146 -6.33 -3.20 11.54
CA PHE A 146 -5.86 -4.54 11.17
C PHE A 146 -6.99 -5.42 10.63
N SER A 147 -8.20 -5.32 11.20
CA SER A 147 -9.38 -6.04 10.70
C SER A 147 -9.68 -5.71 9.24
N ILE A 148 -9.60 -4.43 8.88
CA ILE A 148 -9.80 -3.97 7.51
C ILE A 148 -8.63 -4.42 6.64
N TYR A 149 -7.40 -4.18 7.08
CA TYR A 149 -6.19 -4.53 6.33
C TYR A 149 -6.13 -6.03 6.01
N ASP A 150 -6.30 -6.90 7.00
CA ASP A 150 -6.18 -8.35 6.85
C ASP A 150 -7.25 -8.89 5.90
N ARG A 151 -8.49 -8.42 6.01
CA ARG A 151 -9.55 -8.78 5.07
C ARG A 151 -9.19 -8.40 3.63
N PHE A 152 -8.69 -7.19 3.39
CA PHE A 152 -8.29 -6.79 2.05
C PHE A 152 -7.05 -7.50 1.55
N PHE A 153 -6.10 -7.82 2.43
CA PHE A 153 -4.94 -8.65 2.10
C PHE A 153 -5.38 -10.01 1.56
N ASP A 154 -6.30 -10.69 2.25
CA ASP A 154 -6.84 -11.98 1.82
C ASP A 154 -7.62 -11.92 0.51
N LEU A 155 -8.37 -10.83 0.28
CA LEU A 155 -9.08 -10.59 -0.98
C LEU A 155 -8.12 -10.33 -2.15
N ILE A 156 -7.02 -9.63 -1.91
CA ILE A 156 -6.01 -9.31 -2.92
C ILE A 156 -5.15 -10.54 -3.23
N PHE A 157 -4.88 -11.37 -2.23
CA PHE A 157 -3.96 -12.52 -2.33
C PHE A 157 -4.58 -13.84 -1.84
N PRO A 158 -5.70 -14.29 -2.45
CA PRO A 158 -6.37 -15.51 -2.00
C PRO A 158 -5.46 -16.73 -2.16
N GLU A 159 -5.51 -17.65 -1.19
CA GLU A 159 -4.67 -18.87 -1.15
C GLU A 159 -4.76 -19.73 -2.41
N SER A 160 -5.93 -19.73 -3.08
CA SER A 160 -6.19 -20.50 -4.30
C SER A 160 -5.40 -20.00 -5.52
N GLU A 161 -5.18 -18.69 -5.64
CA GLU A 161 -4.48 -18.11 -6.79
C GLU A 161 -2.96 -18.19 -6.63
N ILE A 162 -2.46 -18.45 -5.41
CA ILE A 162 -1.03 -18.57 -5.10
C ILE A 162 -0.39 -19.74 -5.86
N ARG A 163 -1.15 -20.82 -6.10
CA ARG A 163 -0.67 -22.03 -6.78
C ARG A 163 -0.59 -21.90 -8.30
N ILE A 164 -1.25 -20.91 -8.89
CA ILE A 164 -1.32 -20.72 -10.34
C ILE A 164 -0.08 -19.96 -10.85
N ILE A 165 0.52 -19.11 -10.00
CA ILE A 165 1.65 -18.24 -10.36
C ILE A 165 3.00 -18.79 -9.83
N THR A 166 3.03 -19.92 -9.12
CA THR A 166 4.26 -20.58 -8.60
C THR A 166 4.57 -21.88 -9.30
#